data_AF-A0A7C8BST0-F1
#
_entry.id   AF-A0A7C8BST0-F1
#
_cell.length_a   1.000
_cell.length_b   1.000
_cell.length_c   1.000
_cell.angle_alpha   90.00
_cell.angle_beta   90.00
_cell.angle_gamma   90.00
#
_symmetry.space_group_name_H-M   'P 1'
#
loop_
_entity.id
_entity.type
_entity.pdbx_description
1 polymer ?
#
loop_
_entity_poly.entity_id
_entity_poly.type
_entity_poly.pdbx_seq_one_letter_code
_entity_poly.pdbx_strand_id
1 'polypeptide(L)'
;MAIMDLLLQKEVLCFEKSQLLDGKLLSSKFFRDPKLFTDRYLTMDFEDGRLCVLLIQDRKTTRYAIKSPYLEKVDVLGYVITAPEIEMLMIHSLDLYDDFKKHSSRKKPSVYLAEKKGIKTAKIKSEEHIRNFYTNHDIVDAITTHKRKSQNLNGTDRYFLADLLV
;
A
#
# COMPACT_ATOMS: atom_id res chain seq x y z
N MET A 1 0.79 -1.71 -7.32
CA MET A 1 2.12 -1.10 -7.27
C MET A 1 2.04 0.40 -7.51
N ALA A 2 1.29 0.86 -8.53
CA ALA A 2 1.01 2.27 -8.86
C ALA A 2 1.09 3.29 -7.70
N ILE A 3 0.33 3.13 -6.61
CA ILE A 3 0.31 4.10 -5.49
C ILE A 3 1.67 4.21 -4.80
N MET A 4 2.33 3.09 -4.50
CA MET A 4 3.65 3.12 -3.84
C MET A 4 4.72 3.70 -4.75
N ASP A 5 4.65 3.41 -6.05
CA ASP A 5 5.55 4.04 -7.02
C ASP A 5 5.37 5.55 -7.07
N LEU A 6 4.11 6.04 -7.02
CA LEU A 6 3.81 7.47 -6.96
C LEU A 6 4.35 8.13 -5.68
N LEU A 7 4.19 7.47 -4.53
CA LEU A 7 4.71 7.99 -3.26
C LEU A 7 6.24 8.03 -3.23
N LEU A 8 6.89 6.99 -3.76
CA LEU A 8 8.35 6.94 -3.87
C LEU A 8 8.89 8.02 -4.83
N GLN A 9 8.20 8.24 -5.96
CA GLN A 9 8.55 9.30 -6.92
C GLN A 9 8.38 10.71 -6.36
N LYS A 10 7.44 10.89 -5.42
CA LYS A 10 7.19 12.17 -4.76
C LYS A 10 8.09 12.41 -3.55
N GLU A 11 8.91 11.44 -3.15
CA GLU A 11 9.82 11.53 -2.00
C GLU A 11 9.08 11.88 -0.68
N VAL A 12 7.85 11.37 -0.54
CA VAL A 12 6.99 11.62 0.64
C VAL A 12 6.95 10.43 1.61
N LEU A 13 7.82 9.44 1.42
CA LEU A 13 7.89 8.26 2.28
C LEU A 13 8.98 8.44 3.36
N CYS A 14 8.83 7.76 4.50
CA CYS A 14 9.82 7.71 5.58
C CYS A 14 11.08 6.90 5.24
N PHE A 15 11.26 6.58 3.96
CA PHE A 15 12.43 5.93 3.40
C PHE A 15 12.61 6.35 1.95
N GLU A 16 13.86 6.38 1.51
CA GLU A 16 14.23 6.76 0.16
C GLU A 16 14.37 5.54 -0.77
N LYS A 17 14.40 5.80 -2.08
CA LYS A 17 14.65 4.76 -3.10
C LYS A 17 16.02 4.10 -2.93
N SER A 18 17.01 4.85 -2.45
CA SER A 18 18.37 4.38 -2.15
C SER A 18 18.39 3.29 -1.08
N GLN A 19 17.41 3.31 -0.16
CA GLN A 19 17.28 2.36 0.95
C GLN A 19 16.52 1.07 0.55
N LEU A 20 16.04 0.96 -0.70
CA LEU A 20 15.35 -0.22 -1.19
C LEU A 20 16.32 -1.30 -1.69
N LEU A 21 16.00 -2.56 -1.39
CA LEU A 21 16.67 -3.70 -2.02
C LEU A 21 16.53 -3.63 -3.54
N ASP A 22 17.63 -3.83 -4.26
CA ASP A 22 17.72 -3.65 -5.73
C ASP A 22 17.25 -2.25 -6.21
N GLY A 23 17.17 -1.24 -5.34
CA GLY A 23 16.71 0.11 -5.65
C GLY A 23 15.25 0.20 -6.14
N LYS A 24 14.41 -0.79 -5.81
CA LYS A 24 13.03 -0.91 -6.34
C LYS A 24 12.05 -1.58 -5.39
N LEU A 25 10.77 -1.36 -5.64
CA LEU A 25 9.70 -2.13 -5.00
C LEU A 25 9.76 -3.60 -5.44
N LEU A 26 9.67 -4.51 -4.47
CA LEU A 26 9.69 -5.94 -4.73
C LEU A 26 8.33 -6.40 -5.29
N SER A 27 8.38 -7.23 -6.34
CA SER A 27 7.16 -7.72 -6.96
C SER A 27 6.44 -8.76 -6.09
N SER A 28 5.15 -8.96 -6.37
CA SER A 28 4.29 -9.87 -5.61
C SER A 28 4.76 -11.33 -5.58
N LYS A 29 5.74 -11.73 -6.40
CA LYS A 29 6.32 -13.07 -6.36
C LYS A 29 7.02 -13.35 -5.02
N PHE A 30 7.73 -12.35 -4.47
CA PHE A 30 8.39 -12.47 -3.17
C PHE A 30 7.38 -12.51 -2.03
N PHE A 31 6.26 -11.82 -2.18
CA PHE A 31 5.14 -11.91 -1.25
C PHE A 31 4.47 -13.31 -1.26
N ARG A 32 4.31 -13.91 -2.43
CA ARG A 32 3.68 -15.25 -2.57
C ARG A 32 4.62 -16.39 -2.18
N ASP A 33 5.92 -16.16 -2.27
CA ASP A 33 6.95 -17.14 -1.94
C ASP A 33 7.97 -16.55 -0.95
N PRO A 34 7.72 -16.69 0.38
CA PRO A 34 8.64 -16.25 1.41
C PRO A 34 10.01 -16.94 1.33
N LYS A 35 10.06 -18.17 0.81
CA LYS A 35 11.33 -18.89 0.64
C LYS A 35 12.17 -18.22 -0.44
N LEU A 36 11.57 -17.85 -1.56
CA LEU A 36 12.25 -17.09 -2.62
C LEU A 36 12.79 -15.74 -2.11
N PHE A 37 12.05 -15.04 -1.26
CA PHE A 37 12.55 -13.81 -0.62
C PHE A 37 13.74 -14.10 0.29
N THR A 38 13.63 -15.12 1.14
CA THR A 38 14.68 -15.54 2.07
C THR A 38 15.96 -15.92 1.33
N ASP A 39 15.87 -16.82 0.35
CA ASP A 39 17.01 -17.34 -0.40
C ASP A 39 17.73 -16.24 -1.18
N ARG A 40 17.00 -15.22 -1.66
CA ARG A 40 17.57 -14.14 -2.46
C ARG A 40 18.17 -13.02 -1.63
N TYR A 41 17.51 -12.61 -0.55
CA TYR A 41 17.89 -11.38 0.17
C TYR A 41 18.38 -11.66 1.58
N LEU A 42 17.81 -12.62 2.31
CA LEU A 42 18.21 -12.87 3.71
C LEU A 42 19.49 -13.72 3.81
N THR A 43 19.91 -14.36 2.73
CA THR A 43 21.22 -15.03 2.63
C THR A 43 22.37 -14.04 2.43
N MET A 44 22.07 -12.81 2.02
CA MET A 44 23.06 -11.74 1.83
C MET A 44 23.37 -11.04 3.15
N ASP A 45 24.54 -10.41 3.23
CA ASP A 45 24.90 -9.52 4.32
C ASP A 45 24.77 -8.07 3.85
N PHE A 46 24.21 -7.22 4.71
CA PHE A 46 23.97 -5.80 4.44
C PHE A 46 24.82 -4.96 5.39
N GLU A 47 25.51 -3.96 4.86
CA GLU A 47 26.38 -3.07 5.65
C GLU A 47 25.59 -2.34 6.75
N ASP A 48 24.34 -1.96 6.45
CA ASP A 48 23.42 -1.28 7.37
C ASP A 48 22.74 -2.21 8.38
N GLY A 49 23.07 -3.50 8.38
CA GLY A 49 22.60 -4.48 9.35
C GLY A 49 21.27 -5.15 8.98
N ARG A 50 20.24 -4.95 9.80
CA ARG A 50 18.95 -5.67 9.68
C ARG A 50 17.99 -5.00 8.71
N LEU A 51 17.15 -5.79 8.07
CA LEU A 51 16.15 -5.32 7.13
C LEU A 51 14.81 -4.97 7.80
N CYS A 52 14.18 -3.92 7.29
CA CYS A 52 12.76 -3.64 7.51
C CYS A 52 11.94 -4.22 6.34
N VAL A 53 11.07 -5.19 6.63
CA VAL A 53 10.20 -5.83 5.64
C VAL A 53 8.78 -5.29 5.81
N LEU A 54 8.35 -4.47 4.86
CA LEU A 54 7.00 -3.91 4.81
C LEU A 54 6.15 -4.64 3.76
N LEU A 55 5.05 -5.26 4.20
CA LEU A 55 4.12 -6.00 3.37
C LEU A 55 2.87 -5.19 3.09
N ILE A 56 2.69 -4.81 1.83
CA ILE A 56 1.60 -3.92 1.39
C ILE A 56 0.46 -4.75 0.82
N GLN A 57 -0.67 -4.82 1.53
CA GLN A 57 -1.77 -5.72 1.19
C GLN A 57 -3.16 -5.13 1.50
N ASP A 58 -4.14 -5.51 0.67
CA ASP A 58 -5.53 -5.07 0.79
C ASP A 58 -6.31 -5.83 1.88
N ARG A 59 -5.93 -7.09 2.16
CA ARG A 59 -6.54 -7.90 3.22
C ARG A 59 -5.48 -8.62 4.02
N LYS A 60 -5.81 -8.92 5.28
CA LYS A 60 -5.02 -9.84 6.11
C LYS A 60 -5.12 -11.24 5.53
N THR A 61 -4.05 -11.68 4.90
CA THR A 61 -3.82 -13.11 4.65
C THR A 61 -2.94 -13.68 5.77
N THR A 62 -2.69 -14.98 5.69
CA THR A 62 -1.75 -15.75 6.52
C THR A 62 -0.47 -14.97 6.82
N ARG A 63 0.05 -15.13 8.05
CA ARG A 63 1.32 -14.53 8.46
C ARG A 63 2.40 -14.85 7.43
N TYR A 64 3.09 -13.83 6.94
CA TYR A 64 4.25 -14.00 6.08
C TYR A 64 5.38 -14.62 6.91
N ALA A 65 5.82 -15.81 6.53
CA ALA A 65 6.69 -16.63 7.35
C ALA A 65 8.15 -16.48 6.93
N ILE A 66 8.92 -15.75 7.73
CA ILE A 66 10.39 -15.78 7.70
C ILE A 66 10.83 -16.72 8.83
N LYS A 67 11.61 -17.75 8.50
CA LYS A 67 12.02 -18.78 9.46
C LYS A 67 13.41 -18.48 10.02
N SER A 68 13.67 -18.99 11.23
CA SER A 68 15.03 -19.07 11.79
C SER A 68 15.97 -19.82 10.82
N PRO A 69 17.27 -19.42 10.70
CA PRO A 69 17.94 -18.35 11.46
C PRO A 69 17.63 -16.94 10.95
N TYR A 70 17.17 -16.79 9.70
CA TYR A 70 17.02 -15.52 8.99
C TYR A 70 16.11 -14.47 9.64
N LEU A 71 15.29 -14.85 10.62
CA LEU A 71 14.51 -13.89 11.41
C LEU A 71 15.41 -12.87 12.13
N GLU A 72 16.63 -13.26 12.52
CA GLU A 72 17.59 -12.38 13.18
C GLU A 72 18.11 -11.24 12.28
N LYS A 73 17.93 -11.37 10.96
CA LYS A 73 18.27 -10.36 9.95
C LYS A 73 17.13 -9.38 9.67
N VAL A 74 15.97 -9.55 10.31
CA VAL A 74 14.78 -8.70 10.12
C VAL A 74 14.48 -7.97 11.42
N ASP A 75 14.52 -6.63 11.39
CA ASP A 75 14.20 -5.80 12.55
C ASP A 75 12.70 -5.55 12.64
N VAL A 76 12.08 -5.26 11.50
CA VAL A 76 10.64 -4.97 11.39
C VAL A 76 10.01 -5.88 10.35
N LEU A 77 8.92 -6.55 10.73
CA LEU A 77 8.00 -7.21 9.80
C LEU A 77 6.62 -6.54 9.90
N GLY A 78 6.43 -5.48 9.12
CA GLY A 78 5.25 -4.63 9.19
C GLY A 78 4.20 -4.97 8.14
N TYR A 79 2.92 -4.93 8.51
CA TYR A 79 1.80 -5.08 7.58
C TYR A 79 1.16 -3.72 7.32
N VAL A 80 1.29 -3.24 6.08
CA VAL A 80 0.72 -1.98 5.62
C VAL A 80 -0.61 -2.28 4.94
N ILE A 81 -1.70 -1.96 5.62
CA ILE A 81 -3.06 -2.29 5.18
C ILE A 81 -3.59 -1.17 4.28
N THR A 82 -4.02 -1.53 3.06
CA THR A 82 -4.59 -0.57 2.09
C THR A 82 -6.12 -0.61 2.00
N ALA A 83 -6.79 -1.35 2.90
CA ALA A 83 -8.25 -1.42 2.96
C ALA A 83 -8.86 -0.05 3.34
N PRO A 84 -10.03 0.34 2.80
CA PRO A 84 -11.02 -0.49 2.10
C PRO A 84 -10.76 -0.81 0.63
N GLU A 85 -9.83 -0.13 -0.04
CA GLU A 85 -9.42 -0.31 -1.44
C GLU A 85 -8.65 0.98 -1.83
N ILE A 86 -7.69 0.90 -2.75
CA ILE A 86 -6.99 2.09 -3.30
C ILE A 86 -8.01 3.10 -3.87
N GLU A 87 -9.13 2.61 -4.40
CA GLU A 87 -10.21 3.43 -4.91
C GLU A 87 -10.83 4.36 -3.87
N MET A 88 -10.73 4.06 -2.57
CA MET A 88 -11.14 5.02 -1.55
C MET A 88 -10.32 6.30 -1.58
N LEU A 89 -9.04 6.23 -1.90
CA LEU A 89 -8.20 7.43 -2.01
C LEU A 89 -8.72 8.35 -3.12
N MET A 90 -9.17 7.78 -4.25
CA MET A 90 -9.79 8.54 -5.33
C MET A 90 -11.15 9.13 -4.92
N ILE A 91 -11.94 8.42 -4.10
CA ILE A 91 -13.20 8.96 -3.55
C ILE A 91 -12.95 10.16 -2.64
N HIS A 92 -11.91 10.11 -1.79
CA HIS A 92 -11.52 11.26 -0.95
C HIS A 92 -11.02 12.42 -1.80
N SER A 93 -10.17 12.14 -2.80
CA SER A 93 -9.63 13.16 -3.72
C SER A 93 -10.71 13.90 -4.54
N LEU A 94 -11.91 13.33 -4.64
CA LEU A 94 -13.05 13.89 -5.36
C LEU A 94 -14.12 14.46 -4.42
N ASP A 95 -13.88 14.50 -3.10
CA ASP A 95 -14.85 14.90 -2.08
C ASP A 95 -16.18 14.11 -2.12
N LEU A 96 -16.12 12.85 -2.61
CA LEU A 96 -17.29 11.99 -2.77
C LEU A 96 -17.55 11.08 -1.57
N TYR A 97 -16.76 11.18 -0.50
CA TYR A 97 -16.83 10.24 0.63
C TYR A 97 -18.21 10.19 1.30
N ASP A 98 -18.82 11.35 1.56
CA ASP A 98 -20.11 11.42 2.27
C ASP A 98 -21.27 10.92 1.40
N ASP A 99 -21.17 11.09 0.08
CA ASP A 99 -22.10 10.48 -0.87
C ASP A 99 -21.89 8.96 -0.94
N PHE A 100 -20.64 8.52 -1.07
CA PHE A 100 -20.28 7.10 -1.08
C PHE A 100 -20.77 6.37 0.19
N LYS A 101 -20.67 6.99 1.37
CA LYS A 101 -21.17 6.42 2.64
C LYS A 101 -22.65 6.05 2.60
N LYS A 102 -23.47 6.75 1.80
CA LYS A 102 -24.89 6.41 1.60
C LYS A 102 -25.09 5.13 0.78
N HIS A 103 -24.07 4.72 0.04
CA HIS A 103 -24.08 3.56 -0.87
C HIS A 103 -23.15 2.41 -0.43
N SER A 104 -22.31 2.63 0.59
CA SER A 104 -21.21 1.72 0.96
C SER A 104 -21.65 0.35 1.46
N SER A 105 -22.92 0.19 1.88
CA SER A 105 -23.50 -1.11 2.24
C SER A 105 -23.84 -1.99 1.03
N ARG A 106 -23.94 -1.40 -0.17
CA ARG A 106 -24.34 -2.09 -1.41
C ARG A 106 -23.28 -2.03 -2.50
N LYS A 107 -22.39 -1.05 -2.44
CA LYS A 107 -21.40 -0.77 -3.48
C LYS A 107 -20.00 -0.73 -2.90
N LYS A 108 -19.08 -1.45 -3.56
CA LYS A 108 -17.64 -1.31 -3.32
C LYS A 108 -17.17 0.06 -3.85
N PRO A 109 -16.13 0.65 -3.25
CA PRO A 109 -15.49 1.90 -3.72
C PRO A 109 -15.28 1.91 -5.24
N SER A 110 -14.70 0.85 -5.79
CA SER A 110 -14.42 0.77 -7.22
C SER A 110 -15.65 0.79 -8.11
N VAL A 111 -16.76 0.19 -7.66
CA VAL A 111 -18.03 0.15 -8.41
C VAL A 111 -18.71 1.51 -8.37
N TYR A 112 -18.73 2.15 -7.20
CA TYR A 112 -19.28 3.50 -7.05
C TYR A 112 -18.57 4.51 -7.95
N LEU A 113 -17.22 4.50 -7.98
CA LEU A 113 -16.45 5.37 -8.86
C LEU A 113 -16.71 5.10 -10.35
N ALA A 114 -16.74 3.83 -10.74
CA ALA A 114 -17.02 3.41 -12.12
C ALA A 114 -18.34 4.00 -12.63
N GLU A 115 -19.40 3.90 -11.82
CA GLU A 115 -20.72 4.47 -12.14
C GLU A 115 -20.69 6.00 -12.20
N LYS A 116 -20.08 6.67 -11.20
CA LYS A 116 -19.99 8.14 -11.16
C LYS A 116 -19.20 8.73 -12.34
N LYS A 117 -18.19 8.00 -12.83
CA LYS A 117 -17.34 8.42 -13.95
C LYS A 117 -17.81 7.87 -15.30
N GLY A 118 -18.84 7.02 -15.34
CA GLY A 118 -19.33 6.41 -16.58
C GLY A 118 -18.32 5.50 -17.28
N ILE A 119 -17.42 4.84 -16.53
CA ILE A 119 -16.38 3.95 -17.08
C ILE A 119 -16.38 2.59 -16.39
N LYS A 120 -15.76 1.59 -17.02
CA LYS A 120 -15.67 0.23 -16.46
C LYS A 120 -14.81 0.19 -15.20
N THR A 121 -15.19 -0.61 -14.21
CA THR A 121 -14.42 -0.85 -12.98
C THR A 121 -12.98 -1.29 -13.25
N ALA A 122 -12.74 -2.10 -14.30
CA ALA A 122 -11.39 -2.51 -14.69
C ALA A 122 -10.50 -1.32 -15.11
N LYS A 123 -11.09 -0.27 -15.69
CA LYS A 123 -10.39 0.95 -16.07
C LYS A 123 -10.04 1.80 -14.83
N ILE A 124 -10.95 1.88 -13.85
CA ILE A 124 -10.67 2.56 -12.56
C ILE A 124 -9.44 1.96 -11.87
N LYS A 125 -9.30 0.62 -11.92
CA LYS A 125 -8.21 -0.13 -11.28
C LYS A 125 -6.92 -0.17 -12.08
N SER A 126 -6.90 0.37 -13.31
CA SER A 126 -5.71 0.29 -14.14
C SER A 126 -4.63 1.22 -13.60
N GLU A 127 -3.37 0.79 -13.69
CA GLU A 127 -2.23 1.61 -13.28
C GLU A 127 -2.18 2.92 -14.05
N GLU A 128 -2.45 2.89 -15.35
CA GLU A 128 -2.54 4.08 -16.20
C GLU A 128 -3.57 5.08 -15.66
N HIS A 129 -4.77 4.62 -15.29
CA HIS A 129 -5.80 5.49 -14.76
C HIS A 129 -5.40 6.10 -13.41
N ILE A 130 -4.85 5.28 -12.50
CA ILE A 130 -4.39 5.73 -11.20
C ILE A 130 -3.30 6.81 -11.35
N ARG A 131 -2.31 6.58 -12.22
CA ARG A 131 -1.23 7.55 -12.48
C ARG A 131 -1.78 8.86 -13.07
N ASN A 132 -2.61 8.76 -14.11
CA ASN A 132 -3.20 9.95 -14.75
C ASN A 132 -4.10 10.74 -13.78
N PHE A 133 -4.81 10.05 -12.89
CA PHE A 133 -5.64 10.69 -11.86
C PHE A 133 -4.78 11.53 -10.91
N TYR A 134 -3.72 10.94 -10.33
CA TYR A 134 -2.85 11.64 -9.37
C TYR A 134 -1.84 12.61 -9.99
N THR A 135 -1.90 12.85 -11.30
CA THR A 135 -1.28 14.03 -11.92
C THR A 135 -1.97 15.32 -11.47
N ASN A 136 -3.29 15.28 -11.25
CA ASN A 136 -4.10 16.46 -10.94
C ASN A 136 -4.72 16.42 -9.53
N HIS A 137 -4.44 15.38 -8.75
CA HIS A 137 -4.99 15.19 -7.41
C HIS A 137 -3.86 14.89 -6.42
N ASP A 138 -4.00 15.39 -5.20
CA ASP A 138 -3.02 15.16 -4.14
C ASP A 138 -3.25 13.82 -3.44
N ILE A 139 -2.32 12.89 -3.68
CA ILE A 139 -2.36 11.55 -3.10
C ILE A 139 -2.06 11.56 -1.59
N VAL A 140 -1.23 12.50 -1.10
CA VAL A 140 -0.86 12.60 0.31
C VAL A 140 -2.05 13.08 1.12
N ASP A 141 -2.77 14.09 0.63
CA ASP A 141 -4.02 14.54 1.25
C ASP A 141 -5.07 13.42 1.25
N ALA A 142 -5.22 12.70 0.14
CA ALA A 142 -6.16 11.58 0.06
C ALA A 142 -5.87 10.48 1.09
N ILE A 143 -4.60 10.11 1.25
CA ILE A 143 -4.14 9.10 2.23
C ILE A 143 -4.36 9.59 3.67
N THR A 144 -4.02 10.84 3.95
CA THR A 144 -4.17 11.45 5.28
C THR A 144 -5.64 11.58 5.67
N THR A 145 -6.47 12.09 4.75
CA THR A 145 -7.92 12.17 4.92
C THR A 145 -8.53 10.79 5.11
N HIS A 146 -8.04 9.79 4.39
CA HIS A 146 -8.52 8.42 4.57
C HIS A 146 -8.24 7.89 5.97
N LYS A 147 -7.00 8.04 6.49
CA LYS A 147 -6.65 7.63 7.87
C LYS A 147 -7.54 8.35 8.89
N ARG A 148 -7.75 9.66 8.74
CA ARG A 148 -8.62 10.46 9.62
C ARG A 148 -10.07 9.95 9.65
N LYS A 149 -10.62 9.53 8.50
CA LYS A 149 -12.02 9.06 8.39
C LYS A 149 -12.19 7.57 8.69
N SER A 150 -11.12 6.79 8.75
CA SER A 150 -11.15 5.36 9.08
C SER A 150 -11.05 5.15 10.60
N GLN A 151 -12.11 4.65 11.23
CA GLN A 151 -12.09 4.33 12.66
C GLN A 151 -11.23 3.07 12.93
N ASN A 152 -10.07 3.29 13.55
CA ASN A 152 -9.25 2.35 14.36
C ASN A 152 -9.08 0.90 13.84
N LEU A 153 -8.03 0.66 13.05
CA LEU A 153 -7.46 -0.69 12.91
C LEU A 153 -6.69 -1.05 14.19
N ASN A 154 -7.37 -1.56 15.23
CA ASN A 154 -6.71 -2.01 16.45
C ASN A 154 -5.82 -3.26 16.18
N GLY A 155 -4.52 -3.14 16.47
CA GLY A 155 -3.52 -4.22 16.47
C GLY A 155 -2.09 -3.69 16.34
N THR A 156 -1.15 -4.21 17.14
CA THR A 156 0.22 -3.69 17.34
C THR A 156 1.13 -3.72 16.11
N ASP A 157 0.83 -4.53 15.09
CA ASP A 157 1.71 -4.74 13.93
C ASP A 157 1.11 -4.23 12.61
N ARG A 158 0.20 -3.25 12.70
CA ARG A 158 -0.57 -2.77 11.54
C ARG A 158 -0.37 -1.29 11.33
N TYR A 159 0.10 -0.98 10.14
CA TYR A 159 0.33 0.37 9.67
C TYR A 159 -0.70 0.70 8.58
N PHE A 160 -1.21 1.91 8.59
CA PHE A 160 -1.83 2.53 7.43
C PHE A 160 -0.75 2.99 6.47
N LEU A 161 -1.12 3.17 5.21
CA LEU A 161 -0.23 3.81 4.24
C LEU A 161 0.23 5.21 4.71
N ALA A 162 -0.63 5.92 5.44
CA ALA A 162 -0.32 7.22 6.04
C ALA A 162 0.79 7.16 7.12
N ASP A 163 1.03 6.01 7.74
CA ASP A 163 2.11 5.85 8.73
C ASP A 163 3.50 5.78 8.07
N LEU A 164 3.55 5.63 6.75
CA LEU A 164 4.79 5.66 5.98
C LEU A 164 5.12 7.04 5.43
N LEU A 165 4.28 8.05 5.65
CA LEU A 165 4.48 9.39 5.10
C LEU A 165 5.34 10.25 6.04
N VAL A 166 6.12 11.18 5.48
CA VAL A 166 6.91 12.21 6.21
C VAL A 166 6.27 13.59 6.17
#